data_AF-A0A1U7DH61-F1
#
_entry.id   AF-A0A1U7DH61-F1
#
_cell.length_a   1.000
_cell.length_b   1.000
_cell.length_c   1.000
_cell.angle_alpha   90.00
_cell.angle_beta   90.00
_cell.angle_gamma   90.00
#
_symmetry.space_group_name_H-M   'P 1'
#
loop_
_entity.id
_entity.type
_entity.pdbx_description
1 polymer ?
#
loop_
_entity_poly.entity_id
_entity_poly.type
_entity_poly.pdbx_seq_one_letter_code
_entity_poly.pdbx_strand_id
1 'polypeptide(L)'
;MPVPTLCLQARRGHAHPAVLSDGAEVMPELPLGDVIAEELGLDVPHGTLIVIGQDDPYAAWSDGEGLSYHVGELVAEVLLDVIRQGVFPLRRENDALYFMACSFHRLAGAAGFQHLGLVPAAFRTGLAATLGAYWTGVRSSRHDMSGMFLEPNFLESERLKTFLRSVDAGFSAPDVRRAPAGLMLFAHRCRSYEAWLKEVELRVSQSLASLQTGSDMHLMRAS
;
A
#
# COMPACT_ATOMS: atom_id res chain seq x y z
N MET A 1 8.81 -5.86 -3.79
CA MET A 1 8.27 -5.57 -5.15
C MET A 1 9.43 -5.61 -6.12
N PRO A 2 9.29 -6.08 -7.37
CA PRO A 2 10.41 -6.24 -8.29
C PRO A 2 10.67 -4.95 -9.08
N VAL A 3 10.76 -3.81 -8.38
CA VAL A 3 11.04 -2.48 -8.94
C VAL A 3 12.36 -2.01 -8.34
N PRO A 4 13.28 -1.42 -9.12
CA PRO A 4 14.45 -0.74 -8.55
C PRO A 4 14.01 0.22 -7.45
N THR A 5 14.64 0.17 -6.29
CA THR A 5 14.26 0.99 -5.14
C THR A 5 15.49 1.69 -4.61
N LEU A 6 15.42 3.01 -4.46
CA LEU A 6 16.44 3.83 -3.82
C LEU A 6 15.89 4.33 -2.48
N CYS A 7 16.53 3.93 -1.38
CA CYS A 7 16.16 4.38 -0.04
C CYS A 7 17.02 5.57 0.38
N LEU A 8 16.38 6.71 0.62
CA LEU A 8 16.97 7.92 1.16
C LEU A 8 16.49 8.12 2.61
N GLN A 9 17.32 8.78 3.41
CA GLN A 9 16.96 9.16 4.78
C GLN A 9 16.87 10.68 4.88
N ALA A 10 15.72 11.19 5.32
CA ALA A 10 15.58 12.60 5.64
C ALA A 10 16.24 12.90 6.98
N ARG A 11 17.17 13.87 7.02
CA ARG A 11 17.77 14.34 8.28
C ARG A 11 16.86 15.28 9.08
N ARG A 12 15.83 15.85 8.44
CA ARG A 12 14.81 16.74 9.04
C ARG A 12 13.56 16.75 8.15
N GLY A 13 12.41 17.12 8.72
CA GLY A 13 11.23 17.56 7.95
C GLY A 13 10.26 16.47 7.49
N HIS A 14 10.59 15.17 7.67
CA HIS A 14 9.68 14.07 7.35
C HIS A 14 9.21 13.36 8.62
N ALA A 15 7.96 13.62 9.00
CA ALA A 15 7.30 12.95 10.12
C ALA A 15 6.76 11.56 9.76
N HIS A 16 6.70 11.20 8.47
CA HIS A 16 6.23 9.92 7.95
C HIS A 16 7.08 9.50 6.75
N PRO A 17 7.25 8.19 6.51
CA PRO A 17 7.89 7.73 5.29
C PRO A 17 7.12 8.21 4.05
N ALA A 18 7.82 8.47 2.96
CA ALA A 18 7.22 8.80 1.68
C ALA A 18 7.74 7.86 0.60
N VAL A 19 6.86 7.50 -0.33
CA VAL A 19 7.20 6.72 -1.52
C VAL A 19 6.80 7.51 -2.75
N LEU A 20 7.74 7.71 -3.67
CA LEU A 20 7.58 8.51 -4.88
C LEU A 20 8.24 7.79 -6.06
N SER A 21 7.77 8.04 -7.29
CA SER A 21 8.51 7.64 -8.49
C SER A 21 9.67 8.60 -8.75
N ASP A 22 10.71 8.12 -9.42
CA ASP A 22 11.78 8.98 -9.95
C ASP A 22 11.24 10.07 -10.90
N GLY A 23 10.15 9.80 -11.60
CA GLY A 23 9.45 10.78 -12.44
C GLY A 23 8.57 11.79 -11.71
N ALA A 24 8.47 11.76 -10.38
CA ALA A 24 7.64 12.71 -9.63
C ALA A 24 8.19 14.14 -9.80
N GLU A 25 7.40 15.06 -10.33
CA GLU A 25 7.82 16.45 -10.54
C GLU A 25 8.00 17.17 -9.20
N VAL A 26 9.21 17.66 -8.93
CA VAL A 26 9.48 18.53 -7.77
C VAL A 26 9.33 20.01 -8.11
N MET A 27 9.51 20.35 -9.39
CA MET A 27 9.16 21.62 -10.02
C MET A 27 8.82 21.33 -11.50
N PRO A 28 8.17 22.28 -12.22
CA PRO A 28 7.80 22.05 -13.61
C PRO A 28 9.00 21.58 -14.43
N GLU A 29 8.85 20.45 -15.13
CA GLU A 29 9.88 19.84 -15.97
C GLU A 29 11.15 19.37 -15.23
N LEU A 30 11.12 19.24 -13.89
CA LEU A 30 12.22 18.69 -13.10
C LEU A 30 11.75 17.47 -12.30
N PRO A 31 12.06 16.25 -12.77
CA PRO A 31 11.72 15.03 -12.07
C PRO A 31 12.64 14.83 -10.85
N LEU A 32 12.10 14.17 -9.83
CA LEU A 32 12.80 13.88 -8.57
C LEU A 32 14.10 13.09 -8.80
N GLY A 33 14.11 12.16 -9.76
CA GLY A 33 15.27 11.36 -10.11
C GLY A 33 16.45 12.20 -10.57
N ASP A 34 16.20 13.23 -11.39
CA ASP A 34 17.23 14.15 -11.86
C ASP A 34 17.79 14.97 -10.69
N VAL A 35 16.93 15.47 -9.79
CA VAL A 35 17.39 16.20 -8.59
C VAL A 35 18.25 15.32 -7.70
N ILE A 36 17.87 14.06 -7.48
CA ILE A 36 18.66 13.14 -6.68
C ILE A 36 20.01 12.85 -7.36
N ALA A 37 20.01 12.64 -8.68
CA ALA A 37 21.22 12.36 -9.43
C ALA A 37 22.20 13.54 -9.39
N GLU A 38 21.69 14.76 -9.58
CA GLU A 38 22.50 15.99 -9.61
C GLU A 38 22.96 16.42 -8.22
N GLU A 39 22.05 16.47 -7.23
CA GLU A 39 22.34 17.05 -5.91
C GLU A 39 23.04 16.06 -4.97
N LEU A 40 22.75 14.76 -5.09
CA LEU A 40 23.33 13.72 -4.22
C LEU A 40 24.42 12.89 -4.91
N GLY A 41 24.62 13.06 -6.22
CA GLY A 41 25.61 12.30 -7.00
C GLY A 41 25.32 10.80 -7.03
N LEU A 42 24.04 10.42 -6.93
CA LEU A 42 23.59 9.04 -6.93
C LEU A 42 23.14 8.61 -8.33
N ASP A 43 23.40 7.36 -8.71
CA ASP A 43 22.81 6.80 -9.92
C ASP A 43 21.34 6.45 -9.66
N VAL A 44 20.44 7.03 -10.44
CA VAL A 44 18.99 6.80 -10.34
C VAL A 44 18.49 6.25 -11.67
N PRO A 45 18.41 4.92 -11.83
CA PRO A 45 17.87 4.32 -13.04
C PRO A 45 16.42 4.73 -13.29
N HIS A 46 16.05 4.95 -14.54
CA HIS A 46 14.66 5.28 -14.91
C HIS A 46 13.67 4.22 -14.42
N GLY A 47 12.56 4.68 -13.82
CA GLY A 47 11.52 3.83 -13.26
C GLY A 47 11.87 3.25 -11.89
N THR A 48 12.67 3.99 -11.11
CA THR A 48 13.02 3.66 -9.73
C THR A 48 11.97 4.20 -8.76
N LEU A 49 11.63 3.42 -7.75
CA LEU A 49 10.88 3.90 -6.59
C LEU A 49 11.83 4.53 -5.57
N ILE A 50 11.55 5.78 -5.21
CA ILE A 50 12.27 6.52 -4.18
C ILE A 50 11.52 6.36 -2.87
N VAL A 51 12.20 5.80 -1.87
CA VAL A 51 11.68 5.67 -0.50
C VAL A 51 12.43 6.66 0.38
N ILE A 52 11.72 7.64 0.94
CA ILE A 52 12.27 8.62 1.86
C ILE A 52 11.85 8.23 3.29
N GLY A 53 12.80 7.73 4.06
CA GLY A 53 12.62 7.34 5.46
C GLY A 53 12.72 8.53 6.44
N GLN A 54 12.29 8.29 7.68
CA GLN A 54 12.31 9.26 8.77
C GLN A 54 13.72 9.49 9.34
N ASP A 55 13.86 10.56 10.13
CA ASP A 55 15.07 10.84 10.91
C ASP A 55 15.21 9.77 12.03
N ASP A 56 16.34 9.06 12.03
CA ASP A 56 16.68 7.91 12.89
C ASP A 56 15.93 6.57 12.63
N PRO A 57 16.27 5.84 11.53
CA PRO A 57 15.75 4.50 11.27
C PRO A 57 16.23 3.46 12.30
N TYR A 58 17.34 3.71 13.00
CA TYR A 58 17.90 2.74 13.96
C TYR A 58 17.03 2.62 15.20
N ALA A 59 16.41 3.72 15.65
CA ALA A 59 15.41 3.67 16.71
C ALA A 59 14.18 2.83 16.29
N ALA A 60 13.71 2.98 15.05
CA ALA A 60 12.56 2.24 14.52
C ALA A 60 12.87 0.77 14.24
N TRP A 61 14.13 0.40 13.97
CA TRP A 61 14.56 -0.96 13.66
C TRP A 61 15.19 -1.68 14.85
N SER A 62 15.11 -1.08 16.04
CA SER A 62 15.74 -1.60 17.26
C SER A 62 15.10 -2.91 17.77
N ASP A 63 13.86 -3.19 17.39
CA ASP A 63 13.19 -4.48 17.60
C ASP A 63 12.36 -4.93 16.39
N GLY A 64 11.97 -6.20 16.38
CA GLY A 64 11.20 -6.80 15.29
C GLY A 64 9.79 -6.23 15.13
N GLU A 65 9.20 -5.67 16.18
CA GLU A 65 7.87 -5.06 16.13
C GLU A 65 7.92 -3.68 15.44
N GLY A 66 8.86 -2.83 15.83
CA GLY A 66 9.10 -1.52 15.23
C GLY A 66 9.44 -1.63 13.75
N LEU A 67 10.34 -2.55 13.38
CA LEU A 67 10.65 -2.82 11.97
C LEU A 67 9.40 -3.25 11.19
N SER A 68 8.62 -4.17 11.76
CA SER A 68 7.42 -4.69 11.10
C SER A 68 6.36 -3.60 10.90
N TYR A 69 6.13 -2.79 11.93
CA TYR A 69 5.25 -1.62 11.86
C TYR A 69 5.68 -0.67 10.74
N HIS A 70 6.97 -0.33 10.67
CA HIS A 70 7.50 0.56 9.64
C HIS A 70 7.36 -0.02 8.22
N VAL A 71 7.61 -1.32 8.06
CA VAL A 71 7.37 -2.02 6.79
C VAL A 71 5.88 -1.98 6.41
N GLY A 72 4.97 -2.04 7.38
CA GLY A 72 3.54 -1.85 7.20
C GLY A 72 3.18 -0.47 6.65
N GLU A 73 3.74 0.59 7.25
CA GLU A 73 3.55 1.97 6.79
C GLU A 73 4.09 2.17 5.37
N LEU A 74 5.29 1.65 5.07
CA LEU A 74 5.90 1.73 3.76
C LEU A 74 5.07 1.02 2.69
N VAL A 75 4.60 -0.20 2.98
CA VAL A 75 3.72 -0.92 2.05
C VAL A 75 2.44 -0.13 1.80
N ALA A 76 1.83 0.45 2.83
CA ALA A 76 0.65 1.29 2.67
C ALA A 76 0.95 2.52 1.78
N GLU A 77 2.08 3.22 1.98
CA GLU A 77 2.46 4.34 1.11
C GLU A 77 2.64 3.91 -0.35
N VAL A 78 3.23 2.73 -0.61
CA VAL A 78 3.29 2.22 -1.99
C VAL A 78 1.89 1.97 -2.55
N LEU A 79 0.97 1.39 -1.75
CA LEU A 79 -0.41 1.17 -2.21
C LEU A 79 -1.13 2.50 -2.51
N LEU A 80 -0.91 3.52 -1.69
CA LEU A 80 -1.47 4.85 -1.91
C LEU A 80 -0.85 5.51 -3.15
N ASP A 81 0.45 5.36 -3.36
CA ASP A 81 1.12 5.81 -4.57
C ASP A 81 0.51 5.17 -5.83
N VAL A 82 0.29 3.85 -5.85
CA VAL A 82 -0.42 3.17 -6.95
C VAL A 82 -1.78 3.81 -7.26
N ILE A 83 -2.56 4.18 -6.22
CA ILE A 83 -3.84 4.88 -6.42
C ILE A 83 -3.63 6.30 -6.95
N ARG A 84 -2.65 7.05 -6.41
CA ARG A 84 -2.34 8.42 -6.85
C ARG A 84 -1.91 8.49 -8.32
N GLN A 85 -1.33 7.42 -8.87
CA GLN A 85 -1.02 7.33 -10.30
C GLN A 85 -2.25 7.21 -11.21
N GLY A 86 -3.45 7.04 -10.65
CA GLY A 86 -4.71 7.06 -11.41
C GLY A 86 -4.88 5.88 -12.36
N VAL A 87 -4.21 4.74 -12.10
CA VAL A 87 -4.29 3.55 -12.96
C VAL A 87 -5.63 2.82 -12.86
N PHE A 88 -6.42 3.09 -11.82
CA PHE A 88 -7.77 2.55 -11.67
C PHE A 88 -8.83 3.62 -11.97
N PRO A 89 -10.00 3.26 -12.54
CA PRO A 89 -11.11 4.18 -12.64
C PRO A 89 -11.52 4.68 -11.24
N LEU A 90 -11.83 5.98 -11.09
CA LEU A 90 -12.19 6.61 -9.81
C LEU A 90 -13.18 5.79 -8.96
N ARG A 91 -14.24 5.24 -9.59
CA ARG A 91 -15.27 4.42 -8.92
C ARG A 91 -14.77 3.07 -8.37
N ARG A 92 -13.54 2.68 -8.68
CA ARG A 92 -12.92 1.41 -8.28
C ARG A 92 -11.65 1.61 -7.44
N GLU A 93 -11.23 2.85 -7.18
CA GLU A 93 -10.00 3.11 -6.42
C GLU A 93 -10.05 2.53 -5.01
N ASN A 94 -11.15 2.75 -4.28
CA ASN A 94 -11.30 2.20 -2.92
C ASN A 94 -11.39 0.68 -2.92
N ASP A 95 -12.09 0.09 -3.89
CA ASP A 95 -12.14 -1.37 -4.07
C ASP A 95 -10.74 -1.94 -4.33
N ALA A 96 -9.98 -1.32 -5.23
CA ALA A 96 -8.61 -1.71 -5.55
C ALA A 96 -7.67 -1.57 -4.35
N LEU A 97 -7.68 -0.41 -3.69
CA LEU A 97 -6.85 -0.13 -2.51
C LEU A 97 -7.13 -1.13 -1.39
N TYR A 98 -8.41 -1.29 -1.03
CA TYR A 98 -8.83 -2.23 0.00
C TYR A 98 -8.45 -3.66 -0.36
N PHE A 99 -8.62 -4.07 -1.62
CA PHE A 99 -8.30 -5.43 -2.07
C PHE A 99 -6.81 -5.73 -2.09
N MET A 100 -5.97 -4.76 -2.50
CA MET A 100 -4.52 -4.86 -2.38
C MET A 100 -4.07 -4.93 -0.91
N ALA A 101 -4.67 -4.11 -0.04
CA ALA A 101 -4.40 -4.16 1.40
C ALA A 101 -4.77 -5.53 2.00
N CYS A 102 -5.90 -6.12 1.57
CA CYS A 102 -6.29 -7.48 1.96
C CYS A 102 -5.25 -8.53 1.54
N SER A 103 -4.68 -8.42 0.33
CA SER A 103 -3.60 -9.30 -0.12
C SER A 103 -2.41 -9.24 0.83
N PHE A 104 -1.95 -8.05 1.21
CA PHE A 104 -0.82 -7.89 2.13
C PHE A 104 -1.15 -8.32 3.56
N HIS A 105 -2.37 -8.02 4.03
CA HIS A 105 -2.85 -8.50 5.33
C HIS A 105 -2.80 -10.03 5.43
N ARG A 106 -3.20 -10.73 4.36
CA ARG A 106 -3.11 -12.19 4.27
C ARG A 106 -1.68 -12.69 4.12
N LEU A 107 -0.86 -12.01 3.31
CA LEU A 107 0.55 -12.34 3.14
C LEU A 107 1.31 -12.27 4.47
N ALA A 108 0.99 -11.30 5.33
CA ALA A 108 1.56 -11.18 6.67
C ALA A 108 1.29 -12.41 7.55
N GLY A 109 0.19 -13.13 7.30
CA GLY A 109 -0.13 -14.37 8.00
C GLY A 109 0.60 -15.61 7.45
N ALA A 110 1.36 -15.50 6.36
CA ALA A 110 2.07 -16.62 5.76
C ALA A 110 3.41 -16.89 6.48
N ALA A 111 3.84 -18.16 6.51
CA ALA A 111 5.09 -18.56 7.17
C ALA A 111 6.33 -17.81 6.64
N GLY A 112 6.36 -17.46 5.35
CA GLY A 112 7.44 -16.68 4.76
C GLY A 112 7.65 -15.30 5.42
N PHE A 113 6.59 -14.69 5.95
CA PHE A 113 6.66 -13.39 6.62
C PHE A 113 7.42 -13.48 7.95
N GLN A 114 7.14 -14.53 8.72
CA GLN A 114 7.81 -14.79 10.00
C GLN A 114 9.28 -15.19 9.82
N HIS A 115 9.61 -15.92 8.73
CA HIS A 115 11.02 -16.24 8.41
C HIS A 115 11.87 -15.00 8.09
N LEU A 116 11.25 -13.88 7.70
CA LEU A 116 11.93 -12.59 7.52
C LEU A 116 12.12 -11.83 8.84
N GLY A 117 11.74 -12.42 9.98
CA GLY A 117 11.78 -11.77 11.29
C GLY A 117 10.66 -10.75 11.51
N LEU A 118 9.65 -10.71 10.63
CA LEU A 118 8.55 -9.76 10.73
C LEU A 118 7.41 -10.30 11.59
N VAL A 119 6.89 -9.44 12.46
CA VAL A 119 5.75 -9.66 13.34
C VAL A 119 4.45 -9.26 12.62
N PRO A 120 3.56 -10.21 12.29
CA PRO A 120 2.37 -9.93 11.48
C PRO A 120 1.44 -8.88 12.07
N ALA A 121 1.25 -8.90 13.40
CA ALA A 121 0.38 -7.94 14.09
C ALA A 121 0.91 -6.50 13.94
N ALA A 122 2.19 -6.28 14.24
CA ALA A 122 2.81 -4.97 14.12
C ALA A 122 2.80 -4.45 12.68
N PHE A 123 3.09 -5.31 11.69
CA PHE A 123 2.96 -4.95 10.27
C PHE A 123 1.56 -4.49 9.90
N ARG A 124 0.53 -5.22 10.34
CA ARG A 124 -0.86 -4.85 10.06
C ARG A 124 -1.26 -3.55 10.75
N THR A 125 -0.74 -3.28 11.95
CA THR A 125 -0.95 -2.01 12.64
C THR A 125 -0.32 -0.84 11.88
N GLY A 126 0.90 -1.00 11.35
CA GLY A 126 1.53 0.02 10.50
C GLY A 126 0.75 0.26 9.20
N LEU A 127 0.30 -0.81 8.55
CA LEU A 127 -0.58 -0.72 7.39
C LEU A 127 -1.88 0.04 7.71
N ALA A 128 -2.49 -0.25 8.86
CA ALA A 128 -3.71 0.40 9.33
C ALA A 128 -3.50 1.89 9.61
N ALA A 129 -2.37 2.27 10.19
CA ALA A 129 -2.07 3.66 10.54
C ALA A 129 -2.06 4.57 9.31
N THR A 130 -1.34 4.17 8.25
CA THR A 130 -1.24 4.94 7.01
C THR A 130 -2.55 4.93 6.20
N LEU A 131 -3.18 3.77 6.02
CA LEU A 131 -4.44 3.68 5.27
C LEU A 131 -5.59 4.38 5.99
N GLY A 132 -5.63 4.29 7.32
CA GLY A 132 -6.60 4.99 8.15
C GLY A 132 -6.47 6.50 8.04
N ALA A 133 -5.25 7.03 8.07
CA ALA A 133 -4.98 8.45 7.85
C ALA A 133 -5.47 8.91 6.45
N TYR A 134 -5.23 8.10 5.42
CA TYR A 134 -5.72 8.37 4.07
C TYR A 134 -7.27 8.40 4.00
N TRP A 135 -7.95 7.35 4.46
CA TRP A 135 -9.40 7.25 4.33
C TRP A 135 -10.18 8.23 5.21
N THR A 136 -9.64 8.59 6.38
CA THR A 136 -10.29 9.55 7.28
C THR A 136 -9.92 11.01 6.97
N GLY A 137 -8.89 11.23 6.14
CA GLY A 137 -8.32 12.55 5.88
C GLY A 137 -7.55 13.15 7.06
N VAL A 138 -7.37 12.40 8.16
CA VAL A 138 -6.61 12.85 9.33
C VAL A 138 -5.12 12.66 9.07
N ARG A 139 -4.32 13.71 9.22
CA ARG A 139 -2.87 13.69 8.94
C ARG A 139 -2.04 12.79 9.87
N SER A 140 -2.63 12.15 10.88
CA SER A 140 -1.97 11.19 11.77
C SER A 140 -2.97 10.27 12.46
N SER A 141 -2.67 8.97 12.51
CA SER A 141 -3.44 7.96 13.25
C SER A 141 -3.57 8.27 14.76
N ARG A 142 -2.68 9.08 15.34
CA ARG A 142 -2.75 9.53 16.74
C ARG A 142 -3.94 10.45 17.05
N HIS A 143 -4.63 10.97 16.03
CA HIS A 143 -5.81 11.80 16.18
C HIS A 143 -7.10 11.13 15.68
N ASP A 144 -7.02 9.87 15.23
CA ASP A 144 -8.23 9.11 14.91
C ASP A 144 -8.91 8.61 16.19
N MET A 145 -9.92 9.35 16.63
CA MET A 145 -10.76 9.00 17.78
C MET A 145 -11.81 7.93 17.44
N SER A 146 -11.90 7.48 16.19
CA SER A 146 -12.90 6.49 15.78
C SER A 146 -12.57 5.09 16.33
N GLY A 147 -11.29 4.79 16.55
CA GLY A 147 -10.82 3.47 16.97
C GLY A 147 -10.89 2.39 15.88
N MET A 148 -11.25 2.76 14.66
CA MET A 148 -11.50 1.84 13.54
C MET A 148 -10.23 1.16 13.02
N PHE A 149 -9.08 1.81 13.19
CA PHE A 149 -7.77 1.36 12.70
C PHE A 149 -6.82 0.91 13.82
N LEU A 150 -7.31 0.74 15.05
CA LEU A 150 -6.49 0.35 16.20
C LEU A 150 -6.17 -1.15 16.22
N GLU A 151 -7.02 -1.98 15.62
CA GLU A 151 -6.86 -3.43 15.65
C GLU A 151 -6.09 -3.95 14.43
N PRO A 152 -5.18 -4.94 14.60
CA PRO A 152 -4.44 -5.53 13.48
C PRO A 152 -5.33 -6.17 12.39
N ASN A 153 -6.57 -6.53 12.70
CA ASN A 153 -7.57 -7.08 11.78
C ASN A 153 -8.58 -6.03 11.28
N PHE A 154 -8.23 -4.73 11.29
CA PHE A 154 -9.10 -3.63 10.87
C PHE A 154 -9.80 -3.84 9.52
N LEU A 155 -9.15 -4.51 8.55
CA LEU A 155 -9.75 -4.82 7.25
C LEU A 155 -10.97 -5.75 7.35
N GLU A 156 -11.01 -6.63 8.34
CA GLU A 156 -12.15 -7.53 8.57
C GLU A 156 -13.33 -6.80 9.26
N SER A 157 -13.10 -5.61 9.81
CA SER A 157 -14.10 -4.85 10.57
C SER A 157 -15.27 -4.40 9.71
N GLU A 158 -16.49 -4.79 10.09
CA GLU A 158 -17.71 -4.28 9.46
C GLU A 158 -17.86 -2.76 9.67
N ARG A 159 -17.28 -2.21 10.73
CA ARG A 159 -17.27 -0.77 10.97
C ARG A 159 -16.49 -0.02 9.88
N LEU A 160 -15.34 -0.55 9.48
CA LEU A 160 -14.55 -0.01 8.38
C LEU A 160 -15.32 -0.11 7.06
N LYS A 161 -15.86 -1.28 6.74
CA LYS A 161 -16.61 -1.47 5.50
C LYS A 161 -17.82 -0.53 5.42
N THR A 162 -18.52 -0.33 6.53
CA THR A 162 -19.65 0.61 6.62
C THR A 162 -19.19 2.05 6.39
N PHE A 163 -18.07 2.45 6.99
CA PHE A 163 -17.48 3.76 6.76
C PHE A 163 -17.07 3.97 5.30
N LEU A 164 -16.36 3.02 4.69
CA LEU A 164 -15.95 3.12 3.29
C LEU A 164 -17.14 3.21 2.34
N ARG A 165 -18.24 2.47 2.58
CA ARG A 165 -19.49 2.62 1.81
C ARG A 165 -20.14 4.00 1.98
N SER A 166 -19.95 4.66 3.12
CA SER A 166 -20.48 6.00 3.36
C SER A 166 -19.69 7.10 2.64
N VAL A 167 -18.38 6.87 2.43
CA VAL A 167 -17.49 7.79 1.70
C VAL A 167 -17.57 7.53 0.19
N ASP A 168 -17.74 6.27 -0.20
CA ASP A 168 -17.82 5.81 -1.58
C ASP A 168 -18.97 4.81 -1.74
N ALA A 169 -20.09 5.29 -2.27
CA ALA A 169 -21.26 4.46 -2.55
C ALA A 169 -20.99 3.36 -3.60
N GLY A 170 -19.92 3.48 -4.38
CA GLY A 170 -19.47 2.46 -5.33
C GLY A 170 -18.67 1.32 -4.69
N PHE A 171 -18.26 1.47 -3.42
CA PHE A 171 -17.44 0.48 -2.72
C PHE A 171 -18.21 -0.83 -2.50
N SER A 172 -17.67 -1.92 -3.06
CA SER A 172 -18.30 -3.24 -3.04
C SER A 172 -17.97 -4.05 -1.79
N ALA A 173 -17.00 -3.62 -0.99
CA ALA A 173 -16.51 -4.31 0.21
C ALA A 173 -16.17 -5.79 -0.06
N PRO A 174 -15.20 -6.08 -0.95
CA PRO A 174 -14.84 -7.44 -1.30
C PRO A 174 -14.42 -8.23 -0.05
N ASP A 175 -14.79 -9.51 0.04
CA ASP A 175 -14.40 -10.35 1.17
C ASP A 175 -12.87 -10.50 1.23
N VAL A 176 -12.28 -10.09 2.36
CA VAL A 176 -10.84 -10.21 2.67
C VAL A 176 -10.31 -11.61 2.37
N ARG A 177 -11.09 -12.66 2.67
CA ARG A 177 -10.70 -14.06 2.47
C ARG A 177 -10.60 -14.45 1.00
N ARG A 178 -11.26 -13.71 0.12
CA ARG A 178 -11.23 -13.92 -1.33
C ARG A 178 -10.04 -13.22 -2.01
N ALA A 179 -9.39 -12.25 -1.35
CA ALA A 179 -8.19 -11.60 -1.88
C ALA A 179 -6.99 -12.57 -1.87
N PRO A 180 -6.41 -12.98 -3.01
CA PRO A 180 -5.29 -13.92 -3.00
C PRO A 180 -4.08 -13.33 -2.25
N ALA A 181 -3.46 -14.07 -1.32
CA ALA A 181 -2.28 -13.58 -0.60
C ALA A 181 -1.10 -13.24 -1.54
N GLY A 182 -1.03 -13.92 -2.69
CA GLY A 182 -0.04 -13.70 -3.74
C GLY A 182 -0.44 -12.69 -4.82
N LEU A 183 -1.55 -11.95 -4.68
CA LEU A 183 -2.01 -10.99 -5.69
C LEU A 183 -0.90 -9.96 -6.00
N MET A 184 -0.28 -9.44 -4.94
CA MET A 184 0.80 -8.46 -5.00
C MET A 184 2.20 -9.08 -5.06
N LEU A 185 2.30 -10.42 -5.24
CA LEU A 185 3.57 -11.11 -5.44
C LEU A 185 3.85 -11.26 -6.94
N PHE A 186 4.90 -10.58 -7.38
CA PHE A 186 5.32 -10.54 -8.77
C PHE A 186 6.62 -11.33 -8.96
N ALA A 187 6.76 -12.01 -10.10
CA ALA A 187 7.97 -12.77 -10.41
C ALA A 187 9.23 -11.90 -10.39
N HIS A 188 10.38 -12.51 -10.03
CA HIS A 188 11.66 -11.87 -9.70
C HIS A 188 12.38 -11.10 -10.82
N ARG A 189 11.73 -10.79 -11.95
CA ARG A 189 12.33 -9.93 -12.96
C ARG A 189 12.14 -8.47 -12.55
N CYS A 190 13.25 -7.81 -12.25
CA CYS A 190 13.29 -6.38 -12.02
C CYS A 190 12.70 -5.66 -13.24
N ARG A 191 11.79 -4.70 -13.02
CA ARG A 191 11.07 -3.97 -14.06
C ARG A 191 10.93 -2.51 -13.66
N SER A 192 10.73 -1.62 -14.62
CA SER A 192 10.44 -0.22 -14.33
C SER A 192 9.15 -0.07 -13.54
N TYR A 193 9.06 1.00 -12.76
CA TYR A 193 7.86 1.35 -11.99
C TYR A 193 6.59 1.39 -12.86
N GLU A 194 6.64 1.99 -14.04
CA GLU A 194 5.50 2.03 -14.98
C GLU A 194 5.05 0.64 -15.44
N ALA A 195 6.01 -0.25 -15.77
CA ALA A 195 5.68 -1.62 -16.19
C ALA A 195 5.09 -2.43 -15.02
N TRP A 196 5.54 -2.16 -13.79
CA TRP A 196 4.97 -2.75 -12.60
C TRP A 196 3.54 -2.26 -12.34
N LEU A 197 3.28 -0.95 -12.46
CA LEU A 197 1.94 -0.37 -12.30
C LEU A 197 0.91 -0.99 -13.25
N LYS A 198 1.26 -1.14 -14.54
CA LYS A 198 0.38 -1.78 -15.53
C LYS A 198 0.03 -3.22 -15.16
N GLU A 199 0.98 -3.96 -14.58
CA GLU A 199 0.69 -5.34 -14.12
C GLU A 199 -0.17 -5.35 -12.86
N VAL A 200 0.06 -4.42 -11.92
CA VAL A 200 -0.80 -4.24 -10.73
C VAL A 200 -2.24 -3.97 -11.16
N GLU A 201 -2.44 -2.98 -12.03
CA GLU A 201 -3.75 -2.62 -12.58
C GLU A 201 -4.45 -3.84 -13.19
N LEU A 202 -3.77 -4.54 -14.09
CA LEU A 202 -4.30 -5.70 -14.79
C LEU A 202 -4.72 -6.80 -13.80
N ARG A 203 -3.83 -7.19 -12.88
CA ARG A 203 -4.08 -8.29 -11.94
C ARG A 203 -5.20 -7.97 -10.96
N VAL A 204 -5.19 -6.77 -10.39
CA VAL A 204 -6.19 -6.33 -9.41
C VAL A 204 -7.56 -6.22 -10.09
N SER A 205 -7.62 -5.61 -11.28
CA SER A 205 -8.86 -5.47 -12.04
C SER A 205 -9.47 -6.81 -12.44
N GLN A 206 -8.64 -7.74 -12.95
CA GLN A 206 -9.09 -9.11 -13.28
C GLN A 206 -9.60 -9.86 -12.06
N SER A 207 -8.89 -9.75 -10.94
CA SER A 207 -9.28 -10.41 -9.69
C SER A 207 -10.59 -9.86 -9.18
N LEU A 208 -10.77 -8.54 -9.12
CA LEU A 208 -12.02 -7.90 -8.70
C LEU A 208 -13.20 -8.28 -9.62
N ALA A 209 -12.99 -8.30 -10.94
CA ALA A 209 -14.03 -8.74 -11.89
C ALA A 209 -14.46 -10.19 -11.64
N SER A 210 -13.52 -11.10 -11.37
CA SER A 210 -13.83 -12.51 -11.07
C SER A 210 -14.68 -12.68 -9.80
N LEU A 211 -14.55 -11.76 -8.83
CA LEU A 211 -15.33 -11.80 -7.60
C LEU A 211 -16.79 -11.40 -7.83
N GLN A 212 -17.02 -10.42 -8.72
CA GLN A 212 -18.35 -9.93 -9.09
C GLN A 212 -19.14 -11.01 -9.84
N THR A 213 -18.54 -11.64 -10.86
CA THR A 213 -19.20 -12.72 -11.63
C THR A 213 -19.56 -13.93 -10.76
N GLY A 214 -18.72 -14.27 -9.78
CA GLY A 214 -18.99 -15.38 -8.86
C GLY A 214 -20.13 -15.10 -7.89
N SER A 215 -20.35 -13.83 -7.50
CA SER A 215 -21.47 -13.44 -6.63
C SER A 215 -22.80 -13.44 -7.41
N ASP A 216 -22.81 -12.99 -8.66
CA ASP A 216 -24.03 -12.95 -9.49
C ASP A 216 -24.54 -14.35 -9.84
N MET A 217 -23.64 -15.30 -10.13
CA MET A 217 -24.02 -16.71 -10.38
C MET A 217 -24.60 -17.41 -9.14
N HIS A 218 -24.21 -16.99 -7.94
CA HIS A 218 -24.70 -17.60 -6.70
C HIS A 218 -26.11 -17.10 -6.32
N LEU A 219 -26.43 -15.84 -6.67
CA LEU A 219 -27.78 -15.27 -6.55
C LEU A 219 -28.75 -15.88 -7.56
N MET A 220 -28.29 -16.14 -8.79
CA MET A 220 -29.12 -16.70 -9.86
C MET A 220 -29.49 -18.20 -9.67
N ARG A 221 -28.75 -18.91 -8.80
CA ARG A 221 -29.02 -20.32 -8.45
C ARG A 221 -29.85 -20.50 -7.17
N ALA A 222 -30.08 -19.42 -6.43
CA ALA A 222 -30.87 -19.42 -5.20
C ALA A 222 -32.31 -18.87 -5.39
N SER A 223 -32.69 -18.59 -6.65
CA SER A 223 -34.03 -18.18 -7.09
C SER A 223 -34.73 -19.35 -7.77
#